data_AF-W6UP76-F1
#
_entry.id   AF-W6UP76-F1
#
_cell.length_a   1.000
_cell.length_b   1.000
_cell.length_c   1.000
_cell.angle_alpha   90.00
_cell.angle_beta   90.00
_cell.angle_gamma   90.00
#
_symmetry.space_group_name_H-M   'P 1'
#
loop_
_entity.id
_entity.type
_entity.pdbx_description
1 polymer ?
#
loop_
_entity_poly.entity_id
_entity_poly.type
_entity_poly.pdbx_seq_one_letter_code
_entity_poly.pdbx_strand_id
1 'polypeptide(L)'
;MRICCLIKLGLVRRLLRSLWPSSTALGPCLQRKAVVLCSILDYSKGPHRISGTATPRGAMVTGQPEYHPSLLWSQDERKIFINVKLTEVKDPRMQIGNASIHFNATGMGANGLQEYGFSLDLFEPIDDEVTSDFTVTETGVNIVLVKREAGVWPRLTQAANQRPPWLRTDFDRLSSAVVKAMLVAGGDADESDSSEEDSQPRTNVKCIRPSAEEIRKRNVERAEEIARQQYDEFFNYIKNPLVIYLLLFNIFQWAGFIYIFGVIVRGWWTEGDAMKKRVFDMVADRLMVLQLASFLEIAHVLLGWVKGGVLPTIGQVFGRNLVLFAILLPHKELQEDTVVFNLFLAWSMIELVRYPYYALRLFDEEIGLVTYLRYTLWIPLYPIGFMSEGKLIILAMPLLEESRRFCIEMPNPANISFDFPTFLHIYILLMLPGFFNQMRYMYFQRRKKLTLRFGGRAGGR
;
A
#
# COMPACT_ATOMS: atom_id res chain seq x y z
N MET A 1 -5.07 9.70 10.24
CA MET A 1 -4.72 8.46 9.50
C MET A 1 -4.47 7.22 10.37
N ARG A 2 -3.70 7.27 11.47
CA ARG A 2 -3.40 6.05 12.29
C ARG A 2 -4.57 5.49 13.12
N ILE A 3 -5.52 6.34 13.54
CA ILE A 3 -6.70 5.94 14.34
C ILE A 3 -7.75 5.22 13.46
N CYS A 4 -7.89 5.64 12.20
CA CYS A 4 -8.81 5.05 11.22
C CYS A 4 -8.45 3.58 10.90
N CYS A 5 -7.15 3.26 10.92
CA CYS A 5 -6.64 1.89 10.73
C CYS A 5 -6.96 0.99 11.95
N LEU A 6 -6.85 1.53 13.17
CA LEU A 6 -7.13 0.78 14.41
C LEU A 6 -8.60 0.43 14.59
N ILE A 7 -9.52 1.31 14.16
CA ILE A 7 -10.97 1.07 14.22
C ILE A 7 -11.40 0.04 13.17
N LYS A 8 -10.86 0.13 11.94
CA LYS A 8 -11.11 -0.85 10.86
C LYS A 8 -10.56 -2.25 11.18
N LEU A 9 -9.37 -2.34 11.79
CA LEU A 9 -8.80 -3.61 12.29
C LEU A 9 -9.58 -4.18 13.49
N GLY A 10 -10.17 -3.34 14.33
CA GLY A 10 -10.98 -3.74 15.47
C GLY A 10 -12.27 -4.45 15.06
N LEU A 11 -12.94 -3.99 14.00
CA LEU A 11 -14.16 -4.59 13.47
C LEU A 11 -13.87 -5.96 12.82
N VAL A 12 -12.78 -6.05 12.04
CA VAL A 12 -12.33 -7.32 11.43
C VAL A 12 -11.89 -8.33 12.49
N ARG A 13 -11.23 -7.88 13.58
CA ARG A 13 -10.90 -8.76 14.73
C ARG A 13 -12.13 -9.25 15.50
N ARG A 14 -13.21 -8.46 15.57
CA ARG A 14 -14.47 -8.88 16.18
C ARG A 14 -15.23 -9.89 15.31
N LEU A 15 -15.24 -9.67 13.99
CA LEU A 15 -15.78 -10.62 13.00
C LEU A 15 -15.01 -11.95 12.98
N LEU A 16 -13.68 -11.91 13.04
CA LEU A 16 -12.85 -13.13 13.10
C LEU A 16 -12.97 -13.89 14.42
N ARG A 17 -13.29 -13.22 15.54
CA ARG A 17 -13.57 -13.88 16.83
C ARG A 17 -14.97 -14.46 16.92
N SER A 18 -15.96 -13.89 16.23
CA SER A 18 -17.31 -14.48 16.22
C SER A 18 -17.40 -15.74 15.35
N LEU A 19 -16.44 -15.95 14.43
CA LEU A 19 -16.33 -17.15 13.59
C LEU A 19 -15.59 -18.32 14.26
N TRP A 20 -15.08 -18.15 15.50
CA TRP A 20 -14.45 -19.22 16.27
C TRP A 20 -14.98 -19.23 17.70
N PRO A 21 -16.12 -19.89 17.98
CA PRO A 21 -16.58 -20.10 19.33
C PRO A 21 -15.65 -21.09 20.03
N SER A 22 -15.20 -20.69 21.21
CA SER A 22 -14.49 -21.43 22.24
C SER A 22 -14.73 -22.95 22.21
N SER A 23 -13.71 -23.75 21.86
CA SER A 23 -13.69 -25.18 22.21
C SER A 23 -12.68 -25.43 23.33
N THR A 24 -13.19 -25.40 24.55
CA THR A 24 -12.66 -26.11 25.70
C THR A 24 -12.68 -27.61 25.38
N ALA A 25 -11.59 -28.15 24.81
CA ALA A 25 -11.23 -29.58 24.82
C ALA A 25 -10.03 -29.86 23.89
N LEU A 26 -8.81 -29.51 24.30
CA LEU A 26 -7.58 -30.04 23.69
C LEU A 26 -6.59 -30.38 24.80
N GLY A 27 -6.22 -31.67 24.88
CA GLY A 27 -5.44 -32.25 25.96
C GLY A 27 -3.95 -31.86 26.00
N PRO A 28 -3.22 -32.31 27.04
CA PRO A 28 -1.90 -31.78 27.42
C PRO A 28 -0.78 -31.97 26.38
N CYS A 29 -0.99 -32.80 25.35
CA CYS A 29 0.00 -33.00 24.28
C CYS A 29 0.08 -31.83 23.28
N LEU A 30 -0.91 -30.92 23.23
CA LEU A 30 -0.89 -29.73 22.37
C LEU A 30 -0.18 -28.52 22.99
N GLN A 31 0.12 -28.53 24.29
CA GLN A 31 0.83 -27.41 24.94
C GLN A 31 2.34 -27.39 24.66
N ARG A 32 2.95 -28.50 24.23
CA ARG A 32 4.40 -28.55 23.94
C ARG A 32 4.80 -28.28 22.48
N LYS A 33 3.85 -28.14 21.54
CA LYS A 33 4.16 -27.78 20.14
C LYS A 33 3.63 -26.40 19.71
N ALA A 34 2.84 -25.72 20.54
CA ALA A 34 2.38 -24.35 20.30
C ALA A 34 3.38 -23.25 20.72
N VAL A 35 4.48 -23.60 21.42
CA VAL A 35 5.51 -22.63 21.86
C VAL A 35 6.52 -22.27 20.74
N VAL A 36 6.55 -23.02 19.63
CA VAL A 36 7.52 -22.79 18.55
C VAL A 36 7.06 -21.73 17.53
N LEU A 37 5.78 -21.34 17.52
CA LEU A 37 5.25 -20.35 16.57
C LEU A 37 5.18 -18.91 17.12
N CYS A 38 5.55 -18.68 18.39
CA CYS A 38 5.57 -17.34 19.01
C CYS A 38 6.97 -16.69 19.05
N SER A 39 8.04 -17.39 18.64
CA SER A 39 9.42 -16.86 18.72
C SER A 39 9.93 -16.18 17.44
N ILE A 40 9.06 -15.82 16.50
CA ILE A 40 9.45 -15.13 15.23
C ILE A 40 9.08 -13.63 15.26
N LEU A 41 8.71 -13.08 16.42
CA LEU A 41 8.40 -11.65 16.55
C LEU A 41 9.38 -10.82 17.40
N ASP A 42 10.56 -11.34 17.72
CA ASP A 42 11.63 -10.52 18.29
C ASP A 42 13.01 -10.98 17.79
N TYR A 43 13.51 -10.34 16.73
CA TYR A 43 14.95 -10.29 16.46
C TYR A 43 15.31 -8.97 15.79
N SER A 44 15.55 -7.95 16.63
CA SER A 44 16.30 -6.75 16.29
C SER A 44 17.66 -6.83 16.98
N LYS A 45 18.69 -7.36 16.31
CA LYS A 45 20.09 -7.08 16.60
C LYS A 45 20.88 -7.06 15.28
N GLY A 46 21.70 -6.01 15.14
CA GLY A 46 22.20 -5.47 13.86
C GLY A 46 23.27 -6.29 13.15
N PRO A 47 23.81 -5.78 12.03
CA PRO A 47 24.86 -6.46 11.31
C PRO A 47 26.25 -6.05 11.80
N HIS A 48 27.04 -7.09 12.03
CA HIS A 48 28.47 -7.05 12.20
C HIS A 48 29.18 -6.45 10.98
N ARG A 49 30.20 -5.67 11.33
CA ARG A 49 31.34 -5.20 10.55
C ARG A 49 31.99 -6.33 9.73
N ILE A 50 32.17 -6.11 8.43
CA ILE A 50 33.26 -6.72 7.64
C ILE A 50 34.00 -5.59 6.93
N SER A 51 35.32 -5.58 7.15
CA SER A 51 36.32 -4.67 6.60
C SER A 51 36.55 -4.90 5.11
N GLY A 52 36.60 -3.80 4.35
CA GLY A 52 37.22 -3.74 3.04
C GLY A 52 38.07 -2.48 2.97
N THR A 53 39.38 -2.64 3.07
CA THR A 53 40.42 -1.63 2.92
C THR A 53 40.50 -1.12 1.48
N ALA A 54 40.47 0.19 1.27
CA ALA A 54 41.13 0.86 0.15
C ALA A 54 41.19 2.39 0.41
N THR A 55 42.35 2.86 0.84
CA THR A 55 42.91 4.17 0.47
C THR A 55 44.05 3.92 -0.54
N PRO A 56 44.63 4.91 -1.23
CA PRO A 56 44.24 6.32 -1.37
C PRO A 56 44.22 6.77 -2.84
N ARG A 57 43.76 8.01 -3.11
CA ARG A 57 44.50 9.00 -3.94
C ARG A 57 43.71 10.29 -4.02
N GLY A 58 44.46 11.37 -3.89
CA GLY A 58 43.95 12.71 -3.72
C GLY A 58 43.26 13.27 -4.95
N ALA A 59 42.38 14.23 -4.68
CA ALA A 59 42.08 15.31 -5.60
C ALA A 59 41.71 16.51 -4.74
N MET A 60 42.63 17.47 -4.69
CA MET A 60 42.38 18.85 -4.33
C MET A 60 41.36 19.39 -5.33
N VAL A 61 40.12 19.63 -4.90
CA VAL A 61 39.12 20.38 -5.66
C VAL A 61 38.46 21.36 -4.71
N THR A 62 38.84 22.62 -4.87
CA THR A 62 38.05 23.78 -4.47
C THR A 62 36.70 23.70 -5.19
N GLY A 63 35.64 23.34 -4.49
CA GLY A 63 34.28 23.31 -5.01
C GLY A 63 33.31 23.66 -3.89
N GLN A 64 32.38 24.58 -4.15
CA GLN A 64 31.31 24.90 -3.20
C GLN A 64 30.50 23.62 -2.87
N PRO A 65 30.01 23.47 -1.63
CA PRO A 65 29.20 22.31 -1.26
C PRO A 65 27.93 22.27 -2.13
N GLU A 66 27.73 21.15 -2.82
CA GLU A 66 26.61 20.91 -3.74
C GLU A 66 25.26 20.74 -3.01
N TYR A 67 25.31 20.56 -1.67
CA TYR A 67 24.15 20.32 -0.82
C TYR A 67 23.94 21.43 0.21
N HIS A 68 22.72 21.97 0.25
CA HIS A 68 22.31 23.00 1.22
C HIS A 68 21.40 22.42 2.31
N PRO A 69 21.67 22.71 3.60
CA PRO A 69 20.81 22.27 4.69
C PRO A 69 19.55 23.13 4.79
N SER A 70 18.47 22.58 5.37
CA SER A 70 17.27 23.38 5.65
C SER A 70 17.53 24.30 6.85
N LEU A 71 17.32 25.60 6.64
CA LEU A 71 17.53 26.64 7.65
C LEU A 71 16.21 27.28 8.08
N LEU A 72 16.08 27.46 9.38
CA LEU A 72 15.02 28.24 10.01
C LEU A 72 15.63 29.44 10.71
N TRP A 73 15.18 30.66 10.40
CA TRP A 73 15.69 31.87 11.03
C TRP A 73 14.59 32.65 11.77
N SER A 74 14.93 33.19 12.92
CA SER A 74 14.11 34.15 13.67
C SER A 74 14.99 35.28 14.18
N GLN A 75 14.36 36.33 14.72
CA GLN A 75 15.10 37.44 15.30
C GLN A 75 14.37 38.04 16.50
N ASP A 76 15.16 38.65 17.36
CA ASP A 76 14.74 39.62 18.37
C ASP A 76 15.21 41.01 17.97
N GLU A 77 14.95 42.03 18.80
CA GLU A 77 15.44 43.39 18.59
C GLU A 77 16.98 43.48 18.48
N ARG A 78 17.71 42.57 19.13
CA ARG A 78 19.19 42.59 19.20
C ARG A 78 19.90 41.36 18.63
N LYS A 79 19.20 40.23 18.48
CA LYS A 79 19.81 38.94 18.12
C LYS A 79 19.10 38.30 16.94
N ILE A 80 19.83 37.47 16.20
CA ILE A 80 19.32 36.63 15.12
C ILE A 80 19.63 35.19 15.49
N PHE A 81 18.64 34.32 15.32
CA PHE A 81 18.77 32.89 15.56
C PHE A 81 18.63 32.16 14.23
N ILE A 82 19.59 31.31 13.91
CA ILE A 82 19.55 30.45 12.73
C ILE A 82 19.68 29.00 13.19
N ASN A 83 18.68 28.18 12.89
CA ASN A 83 18.64 26.76 13.19
C ASN A 83 18.89 25.96 11.91
N VAL A 84 20.03 25.28 11.87
CA VAL A 84 20.43 24.38 10.79
C VAL A 84 19.92 22.97 11.11
N LYS A 85 19.00 22.44 10.29
CA LYS A 85 18.44 21.10 10.47
C LYS A 85 19.37 20.01 9.94
N LEU A 86 20.35 19.63 10.77
CA LEU A 86 21.30 18.53 10.51
C LEU A 86 21.45 17.66 11.76
N THR A 87 21.35 16.34 11.61
CA THR A 87 21.60 15.37 12.70
C THR A 87 22.96 14.70 12.52
N GLU A 88 23.56 14.18 13.60
CA GLU A 88 24.88 13.51 13.55
C GLU A 88 26.01 14.36 12.92
N VAL A 89 26.09 15.63 13.33
CA VAL A 89 27.04 16.60 12.77
C VAL A 89 28.49 16.25 13.13
N LYS A 90 29.36 16.22 12.14
CA LYS A 90 30.81 16.01 12.24
C LYS A 90 31.55 17.18 11.61
N ASP A 91 32.60 17.64 12.29
CA ASP A 91 33.49 18.74 11.88
C ASP A 91 32.78 20.03 11.42
N PRO A 92 31.95 20.66 12.29
CA PRO A 92 31.31 21.93 11.96
C PRO A 92 32.36 23.04 11.85
N ARG A 93 32.40 23.71 10.71
CA ARG A 93 33.21 24.89 10.42
C ARG A 93 32.31 26.08 10.17
N MET A 94 32.50 27.13 10.94
CA MET A 94 31.78 28.39 10.77
C MET A 94 32.80 29.52 10.65
N GLN A 95 32.57 30.40 9.68
CA GLN A 95 33.33 31.64 9.49
C GLN A 95 32.32 32.78 9.44
N ILE A 96 32.50 33.77 10.32
CA ILE A 96 31.62 34.93 10.43
C ILE A 96 32.41 36.14 9.96
N GLY A 97 32.02 36.71 8.83
CA GLY A 97 32.49 38.02 8.37
C GLY A 97 31.55 39.14 8.83
N ASN A 98 31.94 40.39 8.61
CA ASN A 98 31.19 41.57 9.06
C ASN A 98 29.73 41.63 8.55
N ALA A 99 29.46 41.06 7.38
CA ALA A 99 28.13 41.01 6.77
C ALA A 99 27.87 39.70 6.00
N SER A 100 28.67 38.66 6.26
CA SER A 100 28.58 37.39 5.54
C SER A 100 28.81 36.23 6.49
N ILE A 101 28.04 35.15 6.35
CA ILE A 101 28.22 33.93 7.13
C ILE A 101 28.50 32.75 6.21
N HIS A 102 29.51 31.96 6.55
CA HIS A 102 29.85 30.72 5.86
C HIS A 102 29.81 29.57 6.85
N PHE A 103 29.03 28.55 6.51
CA PHE A 103 28.88 27.35 7.31
C PHE A 103 29.14 26.12 6.45
N ASN A 104 29.93 25.18 6.99
CA ASN A 104 30.14 23.86 6.39
C ASN A 104 30.21 22.79 7.48
N ALA A 105 29.46 21.71 7.32
CA ALA A 105 29.54 20.54 8.20
C ALA A 105 29.13 19.25 7.49
N THR A 106 29.70 18.13 7.89
CA THR A 106 29.24 16.82 7.44
C THR A 106 28.14 16.31 8.37
N GLY A 107 26.99 15.90 7.85
CA GLY A 107 25.89 15.43 8.69
C GLY A 107 24.79 14.72 7.92
N MET A 108 23.80 14.23 8.65
CA MET A 108 22.57 13.64 8.09
C MET A 108 21.52 14.73 7.90
N GLY A 109 21.27 15.10 6.65
CA GLY A 109 20.21 16.05 6.25
C GLY A 109 19.11 15.37 5.42
N ALA A 110 18.29 16.18 4.74
CA ALA A 110 17.20 15.67 3.89
C ALA A 110 17.68 14.74 2.76
N ASN A 111 18.93 14.91 2.31
CA ASN A 111 19.55 14.13 1.23
C ASN A 111 20.48 13.02 1.75
N GLY A 112 20.42 12.70 3.05
CA GLY A 112 21.27 11.68 3.68
C GLY A 112 22.59 12.26 4.21
N LEU A 113 23.56 11.37 4.47
CA LEU A 113 24.89 11.70 5.00
C LEU A 113 25.75 12.33 3.90
N GLN A 114 25.90 13.65 3.93
CA GLN A 114 26.69 14.42 2.97
C GLN A 114 27.38 15.59 3.66
N GLU A 115 28.26 16.27 2.94
CA GLU A 115 28.82 17.57 3.32
C GLU A 115 27.81 18.67 2.94
N TYR A 116 27.31 19.38 3.94
CA TYR A 116 26.33 20.45 3.79
C TYR A 116 26.97 21.79 4.09
N GLY A 117 26.74 22.78 3.24
CA GLY A 117 27.17 24.13 3.52
C GLY A 117 26.36 25.21 2.85
N PHE A 118 26.50 26.43 3.36
CA PHE A 118 25.85 27.62 2.83
C PHE A 118 26.69 28.86 3.08
N SER A 119 26.47 29.85 2.23
CA SER A 119 27.02 31.20 2.31
C SER A 119 25.86 32.18 2.22
N LEU A 120 25.72 33.08 3.20
CA LEU A 120 24.66 34.09 3.21
C LEU A 120 25.25 35.48 3.44
N ASP A 121 24.89 36.42 2.58
CA ASP A 121 25.16 37.84 2.75
C ASP A 121 24.00 38.48 3.52
N LEU A 122 24.29 39.00 4.71
CA LEU A 122 23.32 39.49 5.67
C LEU A 122 22.77 40.87 5.28
N PHE A 123 21.55 41.18 5.74
CA PHE A 123 20.87 42.45 5.47
C PHE A 123 21.65 43.66 5.98
N GLU A 124 22.17 43.57 7.21
CA GLU A 124 22.96 44.59 7.88
C GLU A 124 24.20 43.95 8.55
N PRO A 125 25.24 44.74 8.85
CA PRO A 125 26.44 44.22 9.50
C PRO A 125 26.17 43.71 10.92
N ILE A 126 26.91 42.69 11.33
CA ILE A 126 26.86 42.05 12.64
C ILE A 126 28.11 42.37 13.45
N ASP A 127 28.03 42.30 14.78
CA ASP A 127 29.18 42.46 15.67
C ASP A 127 30.07 41.20 15.67
N ASP A 128 31.39 41.44 15.79
CA ASP A 128 32.49 40.50 15.57
C ASP A 128 32.37 39.12 16.26
N GLU A 129 33.20 38.16 15.78
CA GLU A 129 33.24 36.72 16.12
C GLU A 129 33.20 36.36 17.62
N VAL A 130 33.53 37.30 18.53
CA VAL A 130 33.59 37.05 19.98
C VAL A 130 32.21 36.88 20.62
N THR A 131 31.16 37.47 20.03
CA THR A 131 29.81 37.51 20.65
C THR A 131 28.83 36.54 19.99
N SER A 132 29.16 36.07 18.79
CA SER A 132 28.32 35.19 17.98
C SER A 132 28.76 33.73 18.17
N ASP A 133 27.92 32.93 18.82
CA ASP A 133 28.23 31.55 19.19
C ASP A 133 27.40 30.56 18.36
N PHE A 134 27.91 29.34 18.22
CA PHE A 134 27.16 28.22 17.66
C PHE A 134 27.16 27.02 18.61
N THR A 135 25.97 26.46 18.82
CA THR A 135 25.79 25.27 19.65
C THR A 135 25.34 24.11 18.77
N VAL A 136 26.08 23.01 18.85
CA VAL A 136 25.72 21.76 18.17
C VAL A 136 24.84 20.94 19.10
N THR A 137 23.62 20.65 18.67
CA THR A 137 22.66 19.79 19.38
C THR A 137 22.46 18.49 18.62
N GLU A 138 21.86 17.49 19.26
CA GLU A 138 21.52 16.21 18.62
C GLU A 138 20.58 16.39 17.40
N THR A 139 19.81 17.48 17.38
CA THR A 139 18.76 17.78 16.40
C THR A 139 19.12 18.84 15.35
N GLY A 140 20.31 19.45 15.44
CA GLY A 140 20.67 20.59 14.60
C GLY A 140 21.80 21.45 15.16
N VAL A 141 22.26 22.41 14.35
CA VAL A 141 23.20 23.45 14.79
C VAL A 141 22.41 24.75 15.01
N ASN A 142 22.49 25.32 16.20
CA ASN A 142 21.90 26.63 16.50
C ASN A 142 23.00 27.68 16.45
N ILE A 143 22.85 28.65 15.55
CA ILE A 143 23.74 29.78 15.39
C ILE A 143 23.03 31.01 15.96
N VAL A 144 23.73 31.77 16.81
CA VAL A 144 23.23 33.01 17.40
C VAL A 144 24.13 34.15 16.95
N LEU A 145 23.57 35.09 16.21
CA LEU A 145 24.28 36.29 15.75
C LEU A 145 23.77 37.51 16.52
N VAL A 146 24.67 38.43 16.86
CA VAL A 146 24.32 39.70 17.51
C VAL A 146 24.37 40.82 16.48
N LYS A 147 23.28 41.61 16.40
CA LYS A 147 23.17 42.73 15.47
C LYS A 147 24.00 43.90 15.98
N ARG A 148 24.65 44.62 15.07
CA ARG A 148 25.38 45.84 15.39
C ARG A 148 24.45 47.00 15.79
N GLU A 149 23.31 47.11 15.11
CA GLU A 149 22.27 48.08 15.43
C GLU A 149 20.99 47.35 15.88
N ALA A 150 20.35 47.86 16.94
CA ALA A 150 19.10 47.31 17.42
C ALA A 150 17.96 47.73 16.48
N GLY A 151 17.35 46.76 15.80
CA GLY A 151 16.34 47.02 14.77
C GLY A 151 15.72 45.73 14.26
N VAL A 152 14.53 45.81 13.67
CA VAL A 152 13.84 44.66 13.08
C VAL A 152 14.18 44.57 11.60
N TRP A 153 14.82 43.47 11.20
CA TRP A 153 15.18 43.23 9.81
C TRP A 153 13.97 42.67 9.05
N PRO A 154 13.53 43.28 7.94
CA PRO A 154 12.42 42.74 7.13
C PRO A 154 12.80 41.43 6.43
N ARG A 155 14.10 41.19 6.22
CA ARG A 155 14.67 39.98 5.57
C ARG A 155 16.04 39.66 6.16
N LEU A 156 16.47 38.40 6.04
CA LEU A 156 17.81 38.00 6.49
C LEU A 156 18.91 38.36 5.49
N THR A 157 18.60 38.33 4.18
CA THR A 157 19.57 38.52 3.10
C THR A 157 19.59 39.96 2.57
N GLN A 158 20.75 40.45 2.14
CA GLN A 158 20.91 41.79 1.58
C GLN A 158 20.05 41.99 0.32
N ALA A 159 20.14 41.05 -0.64
CA ALA A 159 19.43 41.12 -1.91
C ALA A 159 17.97 40.63 -1.78
N ALA A 160 17.01 41.52 -2.07
CA ALA A 160 15.58 41.21 -2.03
C ALA A 160 15.17 40.06 -2.98
N ASN A 161 15.92 39.84 -4.06
CA ASN A 161 15.68 38.79 -5.06
C ASN A 161 16.35 37.43 -4.72
N GLN A 162 17.17 37.34 -3.68
CA GLN A 162 17.70 36.06 -3.20
C GLN A 162 16.85 35.57 -2.03
N ARG A 163 15.84 34.76 -2.35
CA ARG A 163 15.13 33.91 -1.37
C ARG A 163 15.56 32.47 -1.59
N PRO A 164 16.64 32.01 -0.94
CA PRO A 164 17.10 30.64 -1.11
C PRO A 164 15.99 29.66 -0.70
N PRO A 165 15.69 28.62 -1.50
CA PRO A 165 14.57 27.71 -1.22
C PRO A 165 14.76 26.90 0.08
N TRP A 166 15.99 26.83 0.57
CA TRP A 166 16.38 26.17 1.80
C TRP A 166 16.33 27.07 3.05
N LEU A 167 16.04 28.38 2.91
CA LEU A 167 15.91 29.33 4.03
C LEU A 167 14.43 29.67 4.28
N ARG A 168 13.96 29.49 5.52
CA ARG A 168 12.57 29.77 5.93
C ARG A 168 12.54 30.52 7.26
N THR A 169 11.49 31.31 7.48
CA THR A 169 11.27 32.02 8.74
C THR A 169 10.70 31.07 9.82
N ASP A 170 11.26 31.13 11.03
CA ASP A 170 10.79 30.40 12.20
C ASP A 170 9.74 31.22 12.95
N PHE A 171 8.46 31.00 12.61
CA PHE A 171 7.34 31.72 13.19
C PHE A 171 7.07 31.37 14.65
N ASP A 172 7.53 30.22 15.13
CA ASP A 172 7.28 29.78 16.51
C ASP A 172 8.10 30.58 17.53
N ARG A 173 9.20 31.19 17.08
CA ARG A 173 10.11 32.00 17.91
C ARG A 173 9.91 33.50 17.80
N LEU A 174 9.13 33.98 16.83
CA LEU A 174 8.91 35.42 16.64
C LEU A 174 7.87 35.97 17.62
N SER A 175 8.18 37.10 18.25
CA SER A 175 7.19 37.84 19.05
C SER A 175 6.20 38.57 18.14
N SER A 176 4.96 38.77 18.62
CA SER A 176 3.92 39.48 17.86
C SER A 176 4.31 40.92 17.49
N ALA A 177 5.15 41.56 18.30
CA ALA A 177 5.71 42.88 18.04
C ALA A 177 6.68 42.87 16.84
N VAL A 178 7.57 41.88 16.77
CA VAL A 178 8.53 41.73 15.67
C VAL A 178 7.81 41.37 14.36
N VAL A 179 6.81 40.49 14.41
CA VAL A 179 5.99 40.16 13.22
C VAL A 179 5.29 41.41 12.68
N LYS A 180 4.71 42.23 13.55
CA LYS A 180 4.05 43.48 13.13
C LYS A 180 5.06 44.46 12.49
N ALA A 181 6.24 44.60 13.07
CA ALA A 181 7.29 45.46 12.53
C ALA A 181 7.82 44.97 11.16
N MET A 182 7.97 43.65 10.97
CA MET A 182 8.37 43.06 9.68
C MET A 182 7.34 43.33 8.58
N LEU A 183 6.04 43.27 8.89
CA LEU A 183 4.97 43.51 7.91
C LEU A 183 4.89 44.99 7.51
N VAL A 184 5.05 45.91 8.47
CA VAL A 184 5.07 47.35 8.20
C VAL A 184 6.30 47.75 7.36
N ALA A 185 7.46 47.16 7.63
CA ALA A 185 8.68 47.42 6.86
C ALA A 185 8.70 46.72 5.48
N GLY A 186 7.77 45.80 5.22
CA GLY A 186 7.70 44.97 4.01
C GLY A 186 7.10 45.63 2.79
N GLY A 187 6.52 46.84 2.91
CA GLY A 187 6.11 47.66 1.77
C GLY A 187 4.90 47.17 0.96
N ASP A 188 4.11 46.21 1.46
CA ASP A 188 2.88 45.74 0.81
C ASP A 188 1.65 46.06 1.67
N ALA A 189 1.36 47.35 1.81
CA ALA A 189 0.05 47.83 2.23
C ALA A 189 -0.33 49.00 1.31
N ASP A 190 -1.11 48.68 0.28
CA ASP A 190 -1.88 49.67 -0.48
C ASP A 190 -2.67 50.53 0.51
N GLU A 191 -2.29 51.80 0.61
CA GLU A 191 -3.12 52.86 1.18
C GLU A 191 -4.29 53.13 0.22
N SER A 192 -5.43 52.50 0.50
CA SER A 192 -6.73 53.00 0.05
C SER A 192 -7.79 52.63 1.10
N ASP A 193 -8.06 53.54 2.03
CA ASP A 193 -9.20 54.43 1.91
C ASP A 193 -9.21 55.43 3.08
N SER A 194 -9.64 56.63 2.73
CA SER A 194 -9.71 57.84 3.52
C SER A 194 -10.61 57.77 4.76
N SER A 195 -10.12 58.42 5.83
CA SER A 195 -10.84 59.13 6.90
C SER A 195 -12.38 59.06 6.92
N GLU A 196 -12.94 58.33 7.89
CA GLU A 196 -14.03 58.81 8.74
C GLU A 196 -13.88 58.19 10.15
N GLU A 197 -14.00 59.02 11.18
CA GLU A 197 -14.03 58.61 12.58
C GLU A 197 -15.27 57.74 12.84
N ASP A 198 -15.15 56.42 12.82
CA ASP A 198 -16.17 55.56 13.46
C ASP A 198 -15.78 55.26 14.90
N SER A 199 -16.50 55.94 15.78
CA SER A 199 -16.52 55.78 17.22
C SER A 199 -17.19 54.46 17.60
N GLN A 200 -16.67 53.33 17.11
CA GLN A 200 -17.10 52.03 17.61
C GLN A 200 -16.43 51.79 18.97
N PRO A 201 -17.19 51.34 20.00
CA PRO A 201 -16.57 50.96 21.25
C PRO A 201 -15.55 49.88 20.91
N ARG A 202 -14.30 50.04 21.40
CA ARG A 202 -13.38 48.90 21.52
C ARG A 202 -14.10 47.86 22.36
N THR A 203 -14.87 46.98 21.72
CA THR A 203 -15.22 45.72 22.34
C THR A 203 -13.88 45.05 22.51
N ASN A 204 -13.35 45.12 23.74
CA ASN A 204 -12.38 44.18 24.22
C ASN A 204 -13.01 42.82 23.96
N VAL A 205 -12.75 42.24 22.78
CA VAL A 205 -13.00 40.83 22.54
C VAL A 205 -12.02 40.18 23.49
N LYS A 206 -12.51 39.87 24.69
CA LYS A 206 -11.77 39.09 25.66
C LYS A 206 -11.43 37.83 24.90
N CYS A 207 -10.16 37.70 24.52
CA CYS A 207 -9.64 36.50 23.90
C CYS A 207 -9.63 35.45 25.01
N ILE A 208 -10.81 34.89 25.28
CA ILE A 208 -10.98 33.77 26.20
C ILE A 208 -10.27 32.64 25.48
N ARG A 209 -9.03 32.36 25.89
CA ARG A 209 -8.38 31.11 25.52
C ARG A 209 -9.29 30.02 26.08
N PRO A 210 -9.94 29.21 25.22
CA PRO A 210 -10.83 28.19 25.70
C PRO A 210 -10.06 27.27 26.66
N SER A 211 -10.72 26.87 27.74
CA SER A 211 -10.15 25.94 28.71
C SER A 211 -9.67 24.68 27.99
N ALA A 212 -8.62 24.03 28.49
CA ALA A 212 -8.13 22.77 27.92
C ALA A 212 -9.24 21.73 27.75
N GLU A 213 -10.27 21.77 28.61
CA GLU A 213 -11.47 20.91 28.51
C GLU A 213 -12.38 21.28 27.34
N GLU A 214 -12.59 22.58 27.07
CA GLU A 214 -13.41 23.05 25.95
C GLU A 214 -12.78 22.73 24.60
N ILE A 215 -11.44 22.87 24.50
CA ILE A 215 -10.68 22.47 23.32
C ILE A 215 -10.79 20.95 23.12
N ARG A 216 -10.67 20.17 24.20
CA ARG A 216 -10.82 18.71 24.14
C ARG A 216 -12.23 18.32 23.68
N LYS A 217 -13.27 18.97 24.21
CA LYS A 217 -14.66 18.74 23.80
C LYS A 217 -14.87 19.05 22.32
N ARG A 218 -14.40 20.21 21.83
CA ARG A 218 -14.49 20.60 20.42
C ARG A 218 -13.71 19.67 19.50
N ASN A 219 -12.55 19.19 19.93
CA ASN A 219 -11.75 18.22 19.17
C ASN A 219 -12.44 16.85 19.08
N VAL A 220 -13.11 16.41 20.16
CA VAL A 220 -13.92 15.19 20.16
C VAL A 220 -15.13 15.35 19.25
N GLU A 221 -15.88 16.46 19.37
CA GLU A 221 -17.05 16.74 18.53
C GLU A 221 -16.70 16.79 17.04
N ARG A 222 -15.61 17.49 16.68
CA ARG A 222 -15.10 17.49 15.30
C ARG A 222 -14.67 16.10 14.84
N ALA A 223 -14.07 15.29 15.72
CA ALA A 223 -13.69 13.92 15.38
C ALA A 223 -14.92 13.03 15.16
N GLU A 224 -16.00 13.23 15.92
CA GLU A 224 -17.28 12.56 15.74
C GLU A 224 -17.98 13.00 14.45
N GLU A 225 -17.97 14.29 14.11
CA GLU A 225 -18.50 14.80 12.84
C GLU A 225 -17.75 14.23 11.64
N ILE A 226 -16.42 14.21 11.67
CA ILE A 226 -15.60 13.58 10.62
C ILE A 226 -15.94 12.08 10.52
N ALA A 227 -16.09 11.39 11.65
CA ALA A 227 -16.46 9.99 11.66
C ALA A 227 -17.87 9.76 11.08
N ARG A 228 -18.84 10.63 11.37
CA ARG A 228 -20.20 10.60 10.79
C ARG A 228 -20.17 10.86 9.29
N GLN A 229 -19.46 11.90 8.84
CA GLN A 229 -19.31 12.20 7.40
C GLN A 229 -18.68 11.02 6.65
N GLN A 230 -17.61 10.44 7.19
CA GLN A 230 -17.00 9.24 6.62
C GLN A 230 -17.95 8.04 6.58
N TYR A 231 -18.79 7.88 7.61
CA TYR A 231 -19.81 6.84 7.67
C TYR A 231 -20.88 7.07 6.61
N ASP A 232 -21.41 8.29 6.48
CA ASP A 232 -22.46 8.62 5.50
C ASP A 232 -21.97 8.48 4.06
N GLU A 233 -20.74 8.89 3.75
CA GLU A 233 -20.09 8.64 2.45
C GLU A 233 -19.98 7.14 2.16
N PHE A 234 -19.53 6.35 3.13
CA PHE A 234 -19.43 4.90 3.01
C PHE A 234 -20.80 4.24 2.81
N PHE A 235 -21.83 4.69 3.53
CA PHE A 235 -23.19 4.18 3.39
C PHE A 235 -23.79 4.53 2.03
N ASN A 236 -23.55 5.75 1.53
CA ASN A 236 -23.98 6.13 0.19
C ASN A 236 -23.25 5.33 -0.89
N TYR A 237 -21.97 5.02 -0.69
CA TYR A 237 -21.22 4.13 -1.57
C TYR A 237 -21.80 2.70 -1.59
N ILE A 238 -22.11 2.14 -0.40
CA ILE A 238 -22.77 0.83 -0.30
C ILE A 238 -24.16 0.84 -0.90
N LYS A 239 -24.92 1.94 -0.82
CA LYS A 239 -26.27 2.02 -1.42
C LYS A 239 -26.27 1.94 -2.94
N ASN A 240 -25.11 2.04 -3.60
CA ASN A 240 -25.03 1.83 -5.03
C ASN A 240 -25.41 0.37 -5.37
N PRO A 241 -26.49 0.14 -6.14
CA PRO A 241 -27.01 -1.21 -6.38
C PRO A 241 -25.98 -2.12 -7.07
N LEU A 242 -25.09 -1.55 -7.89
CA LEU A 242 -24.03 -2.30 -8.55
C LEU A 242 -22.96 -2.80 -7.56
N VAL A 243 -22.60 -1.96 -6.57
CA VAL A 243 -21.64 -2.33 -5.52
C VAL A 243 -22.22 -3.43 -4.63
N ILE A 244 -23.49 -3.33 -4.25
CA ILE A 244 -24.19 -4.38 -3.48
C ILE A 244 -24.20 -5.69 -4.27
N TYR A 245 -24.59 -5.63 -5.54
CA TYR A 245 -24.63 -6.81 -6.40
C TYR A 245 -23.26 -7.49 -6.49
N LEU A 246 -22.19 -6.74 -6.80
CA LEU A 246 -20.84 -7.27 -6.89
C LEU A 246 -20.35 -7.82 -5.55
N LEU A 247 -20.67 -7.14 -4.44
CA LEU A 247 -20.31 -7.59 -3.10
C LEU A 247 -20.99 -8.91 -2.75
N LEU A 248 -22.31 -9.01 -2.99
CA LEU A 248 -23.09 -10.23 -2.77
C LEU A 248 -22.57 -11.37 -3.64
N PHE A 249 -22.25 -11.11 -4.91
CA PHE A 249 -21.67 -12.09 -5.81
C PHE A 249 -20.34 -12.63 -5.27
N ASN A 250 -19.43 -11.76 -4.85
CA ASN A 250 -18.13 -12.17 -4.29
C ASN A 250 -18.30 -12.93 -2.96
N ILE A 251 -19.24 -12.53 -2.09
CA ILE A 251 -19.54 -13.25 -0.85
C ILE A 251 -20.13 -14.63 -1.15
N PHE A 252 -21.09 -14.73 -2.08
CA PHE A 252 -21.71 -15.99 -2.48
C PHE A 252 -20.66 -16.97 -3.01
N GLN A 253 -19.81 -16.51 -3.92
CA GLN A 253 -18.72 -17.31 -4.46
C GLN A 253 -17.74 -17.75 -3.37
N TRP A 254 -17.31 -16.83 -2.51
CA TRP A 254 -16.41 -17.14 -1.40
C TRP A 254 -17.01 -18.16 -0.42
N ALA A 255 -18.28 -18.00 -0.05
CA ALA A 255 -19.01 -18.90 0.84
C ALA A 255 -19.16 -20.30 0.24
N GLY A 256 -19.35 -20.40 -1.08
CA GLY A 256 -19.33 -21.68 -1.78
C GLY A 256 -17.97 -22.36 -1.75
N PHE A 257 -16.90 -21.63 -2.09
CA PHE A 257 -15.56 -22.22 -2.14
C PHE A 257 -14.99 -22.54 -0.76
N ILE A 258 -15.32 -21.79 0.29
CA ILE A 258 -14.93 -22.15 1.67
C ILE A 258 -15.62 -23.43 2.13
N TYR A 259 -16.89 -23.64 1.76
CA TYR A 259 -17.60 -24.88 2.04
C TYR A 259 -16.94 -26.06 1.31
N ILE A 260 -16.70 -25.92 0.01
CA ILE A 260 -16.04 -26.95 -0.82
C ILE A 260 -14.67 -27.30 -0.25
N PHE A 261 -13.84 -26.29 0.01
CA PHE A 261 -12.51 -26.48 0.58
C PHE A 261 -12.59 -27.18 1.94
N GLY A 262 -13.53 -26.77 2.80
CA GLY A 262 -13.77 -27.39 4.09
C GLY A 262 -14.18 -28.86 3.99
N VAL A 263 -15.05 -29.21 3.04
CA VAL A 263 -15.46 -30.61 2.80
C VAL A 263 -14.27 -31.46 2.33
N ILE A 264 -13.45 -30.95 1.41
CA ILE A 264 -12.25 -31.64 0.90
C ILE A 264 -11.25 -31.87 2.04
N VAL A 265 -10.92 -30.83 2.82
CA VAL A 265 -9.95 -30.90 3.92
C VAL A 265 -10.46 -31.81 5.04
N ARG A 266 -11.74 -31.70 5.42
CA ARG A 266 -12.35 -32.57 6.42
C ARG A 266 -12.33 -34.02 5.96
N GLY A 267 -12.73 -34.28 4.71
CA GLY A 267 -12.72 -35.62 4.12
C GLY A 267 -11.33 -36.24 4.08
N TRP A 268 -10.31 -35.45 3.72
CA TRP A 268 -8.91 -35.89 3.78
C TRP A 268 -8.48 -36.27 5.19
N TRP A 269 -8.86 -35.48 6.20
CA TRP A 269 -8.51 -35.75 7.59
C TRP A 269 -9.20 -36.99 8.17
N THR A 270 -10.42 -37.31 7.72
CA THR A 270 -11.20 -38.45 8.23
C THR A 270 -10.96 -39.74 7.46
N GLU A 271 -10.87 -39.68 6.13
CA GLU A 271 -10.87 -40.85 5.25
C GLU A 271 -9.52 -41.05 4.52
N GLY A 272 -8.61 -40.08 4.59
CA GLY A 272 -7.29 -40.16 3.95
C GLY A 272 -7.38 -40.40 2.44
N ASP A 273 -6.69 -41.43 1.95
CA ASP A 273 -6.63 -41.74 0.52
C ASP A 273 -7.96 -42.21 -0.07
N ALA A 274 -8.88 -42.75 0.73
CA ALA A 274 -10.20 -43.16 0.25
C ALA A 274 -11.03 -41.94 -0.23
N MET A 275 -10.77 -40.76 0.33
CA MET A 275 -11.41 -39.51 -0.09
C MET A 275 -11.14 -39.17 -1.56
N LYS A 276 -9.97 -39.56 -2.10
CA LYS A 276 -9.56 -39.20 -3.46
C LYS A 276 -10.55 -39.72 -4.52
N LYS A 277 -11.17 -40.88 -4.28
CA LYS A 277 -12.15 -41.48 -5.19
C LYS A 277 -13.54 -40.90 -5.06
N ARG A 278 -13.90 -40.40 -3.87
CA ARG A 278 -15.26 -39.91 -3.54
C ARG A 278 -15.40 -38.40 -3.63
N VAL A 279 -14.29 -37.68 -3.83
CA VAL A 279 -14.26 -36.21 -3.84
C VAL A 279 -15.20 -35.62 -4.88
N PHE A 280 -15.32 -36.27 -6.05
CA PHE A 280 -16.20 -35.81 -7.11
C PHE A 280 -17.66 -35.85 -6.65
N ASP A 281 -18.16 -37.01 -6.22
CA ASP A 281 -19.56 -37.18 -5.78
C ASP A 281 -19.92 -36.25 -4.61
N MET A 282 -18.98 -35.96 -3.72
CA MET A 282 -19.23 -35.11 -2.56
C MET A 282 -19.32 -33.63 -2.90
N VAL A 283 -18.58 -33.16 -3.91
CA VAL A 283 -18.33 -31.73 -4.13
C VAL A 283 -18.87 -31.24 -5.48
N ALA A 284 -18.99 -32.11 -6.49
CA ALA A 284 -19.27 -31.75 -7.88
C ALA A 284 -20.51 -30.86 -8.03
N ASP A 285 -21.65 -31.24 -7.45
CA ASP A 285 -22.90 -30.46 -7.56
C ASP A 285 -22.71 -28.99 -7.14
N ARG A 286 -22.00 -28.79 -6.04
CA ARG A 286 -21.74 -27.46 -5.48
C ARG A 286 -20.74 -26.70 -6.35
N LEU A 287 -19.69 -27.39 -6.79
CA LEU A 287 -18.68 -26.81 -7.67
C LEU A 287 -19.28 -26.39 -9.02
N MET A 288 -20.20 -27.17 -9.58
CA MET A 288 -20.91 -26.86 -10.82
C MET A 288 -21.70 -25.56 -10.72
N VAL A 289 -22.44 -25.35 -9.61
CA VAL A 289 -23.19 -24.11 -9.38
C VAL A 289 -22.25 -22.90 -9.35
N LEU A 290 -21.13 -23.00 -8.64
CA LEU A 290 -20.16 -21.89 -8.55
C LEU A 290 -19.47 -21.61 -9.88
N GLN A 291 -19.13 -22.66 -10.63
CA GLN A 291 -18.49 -22.54 -11.94
C GLN A 291 -19.44 -21.98 -12.99
N LEU A 292 -20.72 -22.33 -12.96
CA LEU A 292 -21.74 -21.66 -13.79
C LEU A 292 -21.88 -20.19 -13.43
N ALA A 293 -21.91 -19.87 -12.13
CA ALA A 293 -21.93 -18.48 -11.68
C ALA A 293 -20.67 -17.72 -12.10
N SER A 294 -19.53 -18.39 -12.33
CA SER A 294 -18.30 -17.73 -12.80
C SER A 294 -18.38 -17.19 -14.24
N PHE A 295 -19.34 -17.63 -15.06
CA PHE A 295 -19.61 -16.97 -16.36
C PHE A 295 -20.03 -15.51 -16.20
N LEU A 296 -20.66 -15.15 -15.07
CA LEU A 296 -20.99 -13.77 -14.77
C LEU A 296 -19.72 -12.91 -14.61
N GLU A 297 -18.57 -13.49 -14.24
CA GLU A 297 -17.30 -12.75 -14.18
C GLU A 297 -16.87 -12.26 -15.56
N ILE A 298 -17.12 -13.05 -16.61
CA ILE A 298 -16.88 -12.62 -17.99
C ILE A 298 -17.80 -11.43 -18.30
N ALA A 299 -19.09 -11.52 -17.96
CA ALA A 299 -20.05 -10.43 -18.16
C ALA A 299 -19.63 -9.15 -17.41
N HIS A 300 -19.16 -9.26 -16.17
CA HIS A 300 -18.72 -8.10 -15.38
C HIS A 300 -17.53 -7.37 -16.00
N VAL A 301 -16.59 -8.11 -16.60
CA VAL A 301 -15.44 -7.52 -17.30
C VAL A 301 -15.84 -6.95 -18.66
N LEU A 302 -16.73 -7.64 -19.41
CA LEU A 302 -17.23 -7.16 -20.71
C LEU A 302 -18.06 -5.88 -20.58
N LEU A 303 -18.89 -5.77 -19.55
CA LEU A 303 -19.70 -4.59 -19.25
C LEU A 303 -18.90 -3.45 -18.61
N GLY A 304 -17.60 -3.67 -18.34
CA GLY A 304 -16.72 -2.68 -17.72
C GLY A 304 -16.98 -2.42 -16.23
N TRP A 305 -17.80 -3.23 -15.57
CA TRP A 305 -18.09 -3.11 -14.13
C TRP A 305 -16.86 -3.43 -13.28
N VAL A 306 -15.99 -4.32 -13.78
CA VAL A 306 -14.74 -4.70 -13.12
C VAL A 306 -13.56 -4.46 -14.07
N LYS A 307 -12.53 -3.78 -13.56
CA LYS A 307 -11.29 -3.54 -14.30
C LYS A 307 -10.49 -4.85 -14.43
N GLY A 308 -10.46 -5.44 -15.62
CA GLY A 308 -9.78 -6.69 -15.90
C GLY A 308 -9.47 -6.89 -17.39
N GLY A 309 -8.56 -7.81 -17.70
CA GLY A 309 -8.35 -8.23 -19.10
C GLY A 309 -9.42 -9.21 -19.52
N VAL A 310 -10.13 -8.94 -20.61
CA VAL A 310 -11.22 -9.82 -21.11
C VAL A 310 -10.69 -11.21 -21.49
N LEU A 311 -9.66 -11.27 -22.33
CA LEU A 311 -9.08 -12.53 -22.83
C LEU A 311 -8.63 -13.49 -21.73
N PRO A 312 -7.83 -13.08 -20.72
CA PRO A 312 -7.43 -13.99 -19.64
C PRO A 312 -8.61 -14.44 -18.78
N THR A 313 -9.62 -13.59 -18.55
CA THR A 313 -10.83 -13.99 -17.81
C THR A 313 -11.63 -15.04 -18.58
N ILE A 314 -11.82 -14.86 -19.89
CA ILE A 314 -12.50 -15.84 -20.76
C ILE A 314 -11.73 -17.16 -20.75
N GLY A 315 -10.42 -17.13 -20.99
CA GLY A 315 -9.61 -18.35 -21.03
C GLY A 315 -9.63 -19.12 -19.71
N GLN A 316 -9.56 -18.44 -18.57
CA GLN A 316 -9.62 -19.08 -17.26
C GLN A 316 -10.99 -19.69 -16.94
N VAL A 317 -12.07 -18.96 -17.20
CA VAL A 317 -13.44 -19.44 -16.92
C VAL A 317 -13.81 -20.55 -17.90
N PHE A 318 -13.53 -20.38 -19.18
CA PHE A 318 -13.82 -21.40 -20.20
C PHE A 318 -12.98 -22.66 -19.99
N GLY A 319 -11.68 -22.54 -19.73
CA GLY A 319 -10.80 -23.70 -19.51
C GLY A 319 -11.28 -24.61 -18.36
N ARG A 320 -11.62 -24.01 -17.20
CA ARG A 320 -12.16 -24.78 -16.06
C ARG A 320 -13.51 -25.42 -16.37
N ASN A 321 -14.41 -24.67 -17.02
CA ASN A 321 -15.74 -25.16 -17.36
C ASN A 321 -15.69 -26.28 -18.41
N LEU A 322 -14.78 -26.19 -19.38
CA LEU A 322 -14.53 -27.27 -20.35
C LEU A 322 -14.16 -28.57 -19.63
N VAL A 323 -13.18 -28.51 -18.71
CA VAL A 323 -12.74 -29.69 -17.95
C VAL A 323 -13.86 -30.22 -17.04
N LEU A 324 -14.62 -29.36 -16.38
CA LEU A 324 -15.68 -29.83 -15.49
C LEU A 324 -16.87 -30.44 -16.24
N PHE A 325 -17.42 -29.74 -17.24
CA PHE A 325 -18.68 -30.11 -17.90
C PHE A 325 -18.48 -31.05 -19.10
N ALA A 326 -17.43 -30.87 -19.89
CA ALA A 326 -17.22 -31.68 -21.09
C ALA A 326 -16.33 -32.90 -20.84
N ILE A 327 -15.44 -32.83 -19.84
CA ILE A 327 -14.50 -33.92 -19.53
C ILE A 327 -14.96 -34.74 -18.31
N LEU A 328 -15.10 -34.12 -17.13
CA LEU A 328 -15.38 -34.87 -15.90
C LEU A 328 -16.82 -35.35 -15.78
N LEU A 329 -17.81 -34.50 -16.08
CA LEU A 329 -19.22 -34.84 -15.92
C LEU A 329 -19.66 -36.06 -16.77
N PRO A 330 -19.24 -36.22 -18.05
CA PRO A 330 -19.70 -37.34 -18.89
C PRO A 330 -18.96 -38.66 -18.62
N HIS A 331 -17.80 -38.63 -17.96
CA HIS A 331 -16.92 -39.78 -17.81
C HIS A 331 -16.72 -40.13 -16.33
N LYS A 332 -17.53 -41.08 -15.82
CA LYS A 332 -17.44 -41.54 -14.43
C LYS A 332 -16.11 -42.18 -14.08
N GLU A 333 -15.48 -42.86 -15.03
CA GLU A 333 -14.17 -43.50 -14.85
C GLU A 333 -13.06 -42.51 -14.47
N LEU A 334 -13.13 -41.27 -14.98
CA LEU A 334 -12.15 -40.23 -14.69
C LEU A 334 -12.39 -39.58 -13.32
N GLN A 335 -13.61 -39.67 -12.78
CA GLN A 335 -13.99 -39.02 -11.52
C GLN A 335 -13.27 -39.64 -10.31
N GLU A 336 -12.84 -40.91 -10.42
CA GLU A 336 -12.11 -41.63 -9.38
C GLU A 336 -10.59 -41.38 -9.41
N ASP A 337 -10.04 -40.74 -10.46
CA ASP A 337 -8.60 -40.49 -10.55
C ASP A 337 -8.16 -39.46 -9.49
N THR A 338 -7.00 -39.72 -8.87
CA THR A 338 -6.41 -38.84 -7.84
C THR A 338 -6.17 -37.41 -8.34
N VAL A 339 -6.06 -37.21 -9.66
CA VAL A 339 -5.92 -35.89 -10.28
C VAL A 339 -7.14 -35.01 -10.01
N VAL A 340 -8.35 -35.58 -9.93
CA VAL A 340 -9.57 -34.81 -9.65
C VAL A 340 -9.50 -34.17 -8.27
N PHE A 341 -9.00 -34.92 -7.28
CA PHE A 341 -8.75 -34.39 -5.94
C PHE A 341 -7.77 -33.21 -5.96
N ASN A 342 -6.62 -33.36 -6.62
CA ASN A 342 -5.61 -32.30 -6.71
C ASN A 342 -6.15 -31.07 -7.45
N LEU A 343 -6.92 -31.27 -8.51
CA LEU A 343 -7.55 -30.22 -9.28
C LEU A 343 -8.55 -29.42 -8.44
N PHE A 344 -9.47 -30.10 -7.76
CA PHE A 344 -10.49 -29.45 -6.94
C PHE A 344 -9.90 -28.75 -5.73
N LEU A 345 -8.84 -29.31 -5.13
CA LEU A 345 -8.10 -28.65 -4.08
C LEU A 345 -7.40 -27.38 -4.58
N ALA A 346 -6.73 -27.44 -5.73
CA ALA A 346 -6.05 -26.29 -6.32
C ALA A 346 -7.03 -25.17 -6.70
N TRP A 347 -8.15 -25.53 -7.34
CA TRP A 347 -9.23 -24.61 -7.69
C TRP A 347 -9.83 -23.98 -6.43
N SER A 348 -10.24 -24.77 -5.44
CA SER A 348 -10.84 -24.20 -4.23
C SER A 348 -9.89 -23.32 -3.42
N MET A 349 -8.60 -23.66 -3.34
CA MET A 349 -7.60 -22.88 -2.60
C MET A 349 -7.33 -21.51 -3.23
N ILE A 350 -7.21 -21.42 -4.56
CA ILE A 350 -6.97 -20.13 -5.22
C ILE A 350 -8.19 -19.20 -5.08
N GLU A 351 -9.39 -19.77 -5.16
CA GLU A 351 -10.65 -19.05 -5.08
C GLU A 351 -10.93 -18.51 -3.68
N LEU A 352 -10.51 -19.24 -2.64
CA LEU A 352 -10.63 -18.84 -1.24
C LEU A 352 -9.96 -17.49 -0.94
N VAL A 353 -8.88 -17.16 -1.67
CA VAL A 353 -8.17 -15.87 -1.52
C VAL A 353 -8.63 -14.85 -2.56
N ARG A 354 -9.08 -15.29 -3.73
CA ARG A 354 -9.47 -14.41 -4.84
C ARG A 354 -10.72 -13.58 -4.52
N TYR A 355 -11.79 -14.21 -4.08
CA TYR A 355 -13.05 -13.50 -3.85
C TYR A 355 -12.99 -12.50 -2.69
N PRO A 356 -12.31 -12.79 -1.56
CA PRO A 356 -12.07 -11.78 -0.53
C PRO A 356 -11.24 -10.60 -1.03
N TYR A 357 -10.24 -10.86 -1.88
CA TYR A 357 -9.46 -9.79 -2.49
C TYR A 357 -10.35 -8.88 -3.37
N TYR A 358 -11.23 -9.46 -4.18
CA TYR A 358 -12.16 -8.69 -5.02
C TYR A 358 -13.20 -7.93 -4.18
N ALA A 359 -13.75 -8.53 -3.13
CA ALA A 359 -14.65 -7.86 -2.20
C ALA A 359 -13.99 -6.66 -1.50
N LEU A 360 -12.76 -6.81 -1.02
CA LEU A 360 -12.00 -5.72 -0.39
C LEU A 360 -11.69 -4.58 -1.37
N ARG A 361 -11.40 -4.94 -2.64
CA ARG A 361 -11.10 -3.96 -3.69
C ARG A 361 -12.32 -3.10 -4.06
N LEU A 362 -13.55 -3.56 -3.81
CA LEU A 362 -14.75 -2.73 -3.94
C LEU A 362 -14.70 -1.54 -2.98
N PHE A 363 -14.17 -1.73 -1.77
CA PHE A 363 -14.06 -0.66 -0.77
C PHE A 363 -12.75 0.15 -0.86
N ASP A 364 -11.97 -0.06 -1.93
CA ASP A 364 -10.61 0.45 -2.12
C ASP A 364 -9.65 0.16 -0.94
N GLU A 365 -9.95 -0.87 -0.16
CA GLU A 365 -9.14 -1.30 0.98
C GLU A 365 -8.19 -2.43 0.56
N GLU A 366 -6.91 -2.29 0.92
CA GLU A 366 -5.86 -3.26 0.56
C GLU A 366 -5.19 -3.87 1.79
N ILE A 367 -5.73 -5.00 2.25
CA ILE A 367 -5.11 -5.81 3.31
C ILE A 367 -3.82 -6.43 2.77
N GLY A 368 -2.69 -6.12 3.40
CA GLY A 368 -1.36 -6.54 2.92
C GLY A 368 -1.19 -8.05 2.73
N LEU A 369 -1.69 -8.85 3.66
CA LEU A 369 -1.60 -10.31 3.59
C LEU A 369 -2.44 -10.90 2.46
N VAL A 370 -3.71 -10.48 2.31
CA VAL A 370 -4.60 -10.96 1.25
C VAL A 370 -4.07 -10.59 -0.12
N THR A 371 -3.60 -9.36 -0.28
CA THR A 371 -2.95 -8.90 -1.53
C THR A 371 -1.69 -9.72 -1.82
N TYR A 372 -0.84 -9.99 -0.82
CA TYR A 372 0.35 -10.81 -1.02
C TYR A 372 0.01 -12.24 -1.47
N LEU A 373 -0.93 -12.89 -0.79
CA LEU A 373 -1.38 -14.25 -1.13
C LEU A 373 -1.99 -14.28 -2.54
N ARG A 374 -2.84 -13.30 -2.89
CA ARG A 374 -3.46 -13.22 -4.22
C ARG A 374 -2.42 -13.22 -5.35
N TYR A 375 -1.31 -12.50 -5.17
CA TYR A 375 -0.24 -12.37 -6.16
C TYR A 375 0.88 -13.40 -6.02
N THR A 376 0.76 -14.36 -5.10
CA THR A 376 1.82 -15.38 -4.85
C THR A 376 1.30 -16.81 -4.97
N LEU A 377 0.03 -17.08 -4.60
CA LEU A 377 -0.54 -18.44 -4.60
C LEU A 377 -0.61 -19.10 -5.98
N TRP A 378 -0.67 -18.31 -7.06
CA TRP A 378 -0.67 -18.86 -8.42
C TRP A 378 0.63 -19.58 -8.76
N ILE A 379 1.76 -19.28 -8.09
CA ILE A 379 3.07 -19.87 -8.40
C ILE A 379 3.05 -21.41 -8.27
N PRO A 380 2.61 -22.00 -7.14
CA PRO A 380 2.42 -23.45 -7.04
C PRO A 380 1.09 -23.93 -7.63
N LEU A 381 -0.01 -23.21 -7.42
CA LEU A 381 -1.35 -23.72 -7.71
C LEU A 381 -1.67 -23.75 -9.20
N TYR A 382 -1.18 -22.79 -9.98
CA TYR A 382 -1.47 -22.73 -11.41
C TYR A 382 -0.80 -23.89 -12.18
N PRO A 383 0.49 -24.22 -11.96
CA PRO A 383 1.09 -25.43 -12.54
C PRO A 383 0.36 -26.71 -12.13
N ILE A 384 -0.02 -26.86 -10.85
CA ILE A 384 -0.76 -28.03 -10.38
C ILE A 384 -2.09 -28.15 -11.11
N GLY A 385 -2.85 -27.05 -11.22
CA GLY A 385 -4.11 -27.00 -11.95
C GLY A 385 -3.92 -27.35 -13.43
N PHE A 386 -2.97 -26.70 -14.10
CA PHE A 386 -2.69 -26.91 -15.52
C PHE A 386 -2.30 -28.36 -15.82
N MET A 387 -1.39 -28.95 -15.04
CA MET A 387 -0.97 -30.35 -15.21
C MET A 387 -2.13 -31.33 -14.96
N SER A 388 -2.99 -31.00 -14.00
CA SER A 388 -4.17 -31.81 -13.68
C SER A 388 -5.22 -31.75 -14.79
N GLU A 389 -5.51 -30.55 -15.29
CA GLU A 389 -6.41 -30.34 -16.44
C GLU A 389 -5.89 -31.06 -17.69
N GLY A 390 -4.60 -30.91 -18.01
CA GLY A 390 -3.97 -31.58 -19.13
C GLY A 390 -4.04 -33.11 -19.03
N LYS A 391 -3.71 -33.69 -17.87
CA LYS A 391 -3.80 -35.14 -17.66
C LYS A 391 -5.25 -35.65 -17.84
N LEU A 392 -6.24 -34.94 -17.31
CA LEU A 392 -7.65 -35.34 -17.47
C LEU A 392 -8.12 -35.31 -18.92
N ILE A 393 -7.71 -34.29 -19.69
CA ILE A 393 -8.07 -34.22 -21.12
C ILE A 393 -7.42 -35.37 -21.89
N ILE A 394 -6.14 -35.66 -21.64
CA ILE A 394 -5.43 -36.79 -22.30
C ILE A 394 -6.10 -38.13 -21.97
N LEU A 395 -6.49 -38.35 -20.71
CA LEU A 395 -7.19 -39.58 -20.32
C LEU A 395 -8.59 -39.69 -20.94
N ALA A 396 -9.25 -38.55 -21.18
CA ALA A 396 -10.58 -38.52 -21.78
C ALA A 396 -10.59 -38.69 -23.30
N MET A 397 -9.48 -38.37 -23.99
CA MET A 397 -9.38 -38.45 -25.44
C MET A 397 -9.82 -39.81 -26.02
N PRO A 398 -9.25 -40.97 -25.62
CA PRO A 398 -9.66 -42.26 -26.20
C PRO A 398 -11.13 -42.57 -25.96
N LEU A 399 -11.67 -42.18 -24.78
CA LEU A 399 -13.07 -42.36 -24.43
C LEU A 399 -14.00 -41.51 -25.31
N LEU A 400 -13.56 -40.31 -25.68
CA LEU A 400 -14.29 -39.39 -26.55
C LEU A 400 -14.21 -39.78 -28.02
N GLU A 401 -13.09 -40.36 -28.46
CA GLU A 401 -12.93 -40.91 -29.82
C GLU A 401 -13.85 -42.10 -30.04
N GLU A 402 -13.97 -43.00 -29.06
CA GLU A 402 -14.85 -44.16 -29.13
C GLU A 402 -16.33 -43.77 -29.03
N SER A 403 -16.66 -42.90 -28.07
CA SER A 403 -18.07 -42.52 -27.82
C SER A 403 -18.61 -41.48 -28.82
N ARG A 404 -17.73 -40.79 -29.55
CA ARG A 404 -18.03 -39.67 -30.47
C ARG A 404 -19.00 -38.63 -29.88
N ARG A 405 -18.93 -38.43 -28.56
CA ARG A 405 -19.78 -37.47 -27.84
C ARG A 405 -19.40 -36.04 -28.20
N PHE A 406 -20.42 -35.18 -28.29
CA PHE A 406 -20.30 -33.76 -28.67
C PHE A 406 -19.80 -33.51 -30.10
N CYS A 407 -19.79 -34.53 -30.96
CA CYS A 407 -19.55 -34.37 -32.39
C CYS A 407 -20.85 -34.06 -33.14
N ILE A 408 -20.76 -33.21 -34.16
CA ILE A 408 -21.83 -32.93 -35.11
C ILE A 408 -21.41 -33.53 -36.44
N GLU A 409 -22.10 -34.59 -36.85
CA GLU A 409 -21.82 -35.30 -38.09
C GLU A 409 -22.68 -34.77 -39.25
N MET A 410 -22.24 -35.07 -40.46
CA MET A 410 -22.99 -34.77 -41.68
C MET A 410 -23.83 -36.00 -42.10
N PRO A 411 -25.00 -35.79 -42.73
CA PRO A 411 -25.57 -34.50 -43.11
C PRO A 411 -26.42 -33.85 -42.01
N ASN A 412 -26.19 -32.55 -41.76
CA ASN A 412 -27.03 -31.70 -40.92
C ASN A 412 -27.48 -30.46 -41.71
N PRO A 413 -28.60 -29.82 -41.33
CA PRO A 413 -29.16 -28.69 -42.07
C PRO A 413 -28.25 -27.45 -42.16
N ALA A 414 -27.23 -27.35 -41.30
CA ALA A 414 -26.26 -26.26 -41.31
C ALA A 414 -25.02 -26.55 -42.20
N ASN A 415 -24.89 -27.76 -42.75
CA ASN A 415 -23.73 -28.23 -43.52
C ASN A 415 -22.37 -28.03 -42.82
N ILE A 416 -22.34 -28.20 -41.49
CA ILE A 416 -21.14 -28.00 -40.66
C ILE A 416 -20.80 -29.30 -39.92
N SER A 417 -19.59 -29.84 -40.11
CA SER A 417 -19.06 -30.92 -39.27
C SER A 417 -18.26 -30.36 -38.09
N PHE A 418 -18.50 -30.85 -36.88
CA PHE A 418 -17.68 -30.53 -35.71
C PHE A 418 -17.23 -31.81 -35.02
N ASP A 419 -15.91 -31.99 -34.87
CA ASP A 419 -15.33 -33.13 -34.19
C ASP A 419 -14.68 -32.68 -32.87
N PHE A 420 -15.26 -33.10 -31.75
CA PHE A 420 -14.82 -32.70 -30.43
C PHE A 420 -13.44 -33.25 -30.03
N PRO A 421 -13.09 -34.52 -30.32
CA PRO A 421 -11.72 -35.02 -30.13
C PRO A 421 -10.68 -34.20 -30.90
N THR A 422 -10.92 -33.86 -32.17
CA THR A 422 -10.02 -33.00 -32.96
C THR A 422 -9.87 -31.62 -32.31
N PHE A 423 -10.97 -31.03 -31.83
CA PHE A 423 -10.91 -29.78 -31.06
C PHE A 423 -10.04 -29.89 -29.80
N LEU A 424 -10.15 -30.98 -29.03
CA LEU A 424 -9.33 -31.20 -27.83
C LEU A 424 -7.84 -31.39 -28.13
N HIS A 425 -7.48 -32.03 -29.25
CA HIS A 425 -6.09 -32.10 -29.71
C HIS A 425 -5.50 -30.71 -29.94
N ILE A 426 -6.22 -29.87 -30.67
CA ILE A 426 -5.82 -28.48 -30.92
C ILE A 426 -5.75 -27.71 -29.60
N TYR A 427 -6.72 -27.92 -28.70
CA TYR A 427 -6.77 -27.27 -27.39
C TYR A 427 -5.54 -27.61 -26.53
N ILE A 428 -5.12 -28.87 -26.44
CA ILE A 428 -3.89 -29.28 -25.73
C ILE A 428 -2.66 -28.59 -26.32
N LEU A 429 -2.56 -28.50 -27.64
CA LEU A 429 -1.43 -27.81 -28.30
C LEU A 429 -1.42 -26.31 -27.95
N LEU A 430 -2.60 -25.66 -27.89
CA LEU A 430 -2.75 -24.26 -27.51
C LEU A 430 -2.58 -24.00 -26.01
N MET A 431 -2.81 -25.02 -25.15
CA MET A 431 -2.62 -24.92 -23.71
C MET A 431 -1.17 -24.60 -23.34
N LEU A 432 -0.18 -25.12 -24.06
CA LEU A 432 1.24 -24.85 -23.80
C LEU A 432 1.62 -23.36 -23.96
N PRO A 433 1.44 -22.70 -25.13
CA PRO A 433 1.70 -21.27 -25.26
C PRO A 433 0.78 -20.44 -24.35
N GLY A 434 -0.46 -20.89 -24.13
CA GLY A 434 -1.38 -20.27 -23.17
C GLY A 434 -0.80 -20.23 -21.74
N PHE A 435 -0.24 -21.34 -21.27
CA PHE A 435 0.40 -21.46 -19.97
C PHE A 435 1.58 -20.50 -19.81
N PHE A 436 2.49 -20.45 -20.79
CA PHE A 436 3.64 -19.54 -20.74
C PHE A 436 3.21 -18.07 -20.71
N ASN A 437 2.23 -17.69 -21.55
CA ASN A 437 1.70 -16.34 -21.58
C ASN A 437 1.03 -15.95 -20.27
N GLN A 438 0.24 -16.87 -19.68
CA GLN A 438 -0.45 -16.62 -18.42
C GLN A 438 0.52 -16.50 -17.24
N MET A 439 1.54 -17.36 -17.16
CA MET A 439 2.60 -17.31 -16.16
C MET A 439 3.36 -15.98 -16.23
N ARG A 440 3.76 -15.57 -17.45
CA ARG A 440 4.44 -14.29 -17.69
C ARG A 440 3.56 -13.12 -17.28
N TYR A 441 2.27 -13.15 -17.64
CA TYR A 441 1.31 -12.12 -17.27
C TYR A 441 1.15 -11.97 -15.75
N MET A 442 0.93 -13.07 -15.03
CA MET A 442 0.77 -13.05 -13.58
C MET A 442 2.07 -12.62 -12.86
N TYR A 443 3.23 -13.00 -13.40
CA TYR A 443 4.51 -12.52 -12.91
C TYR A 443 4.66 -10.99 -13.03
N PHE A 444 4.29 -10.41 -14.19
CA PHE A 444 4.30 -8.96 -14.36
C PHE A 444 3.30 -8.26 -13.45
N GLN A 445 2.09 -8.81 -13.27
CA GLN A 445 1.11 -8.27 -12.32
C GLN A 445 1.67 -8.25 -10.90
N ARG A 446 2.32 -9.35 -10.46
CA ARG A 446 2.97 -9.44 -9.16
C ARG A 446 4.04 -8.37 -8.98
N ARG A 447 4.94 -8.21 -9.96
CA ARG A 447 5.99 -7.17 -9.90
C ARG A 447 5.38 -5.77 -9.82
N LYS A 448 4.40 -5.47 -10.67
CA LYS A 448 3.75 -4.15 -10.68
C LYS A 448 3.11 -3.82 -9.33
N LYS A 449 2.47 -4.78 -8.66
CA LYS A 449 1.75 -4.55 -7.41
C LYS A 449 2.61 -4.64 -6.15
N LEU A 450 3.54 -5.61 -6.08
CA LEU A 450 4.33 -5.84 -4.88
C LEU A 450 5.63 -5.03 -4.85
N THR A 451 6.28 -4.77 -5.99
CA THR A 451 7.57 -4.04 -6.01
C THR A 451 7.41 -2.55 -5.73
N LEU A 452 6.31 -1.92 -6.19
CA LEU A 452 6.01 -0.51 -5.85
C LEU A 452 5.82 -0.28 -4.35
N ARG A 453 5.40 -1.31 -3.61
CA ARG A 453 5.11 -1.21 -2.17
C ARG A 453 6.36 -1.24 -1.29
N PHE A 454 7.44 -1.86 -1.76
CA PHE A 454 8.75 -1.83 -1.08
C PHE A 454 9.55 -0.57 -1.38
N GLY A 455 9.29 0.11 -2.50
CA GLY A 455 9.89 1.43 -2.81
C GLY A 455 9.12 2.63 -2.26
N GLY A 456 7.81 2.52 -2.05
CA GLY A 456 6.93 3.66 -1.75
C GLY A 456 6.78 4.06 -0.28
N ARG A 457 7.63 3.56 0.64
CA ARG A 457 7.63 4.02 2.05
C ARG A 457 8.79 4.96 2.40
N ALA A 458 9.65 5.28 1.43
CA ALA A 458 10.60 6.36 1.47
C ALA A 458 10.17 7.42 0.44
N GLY A 459 9.62 8.55 0.91
CA GLY A 459 9.23 9.67 0.03
C GLY A 459 7.73 9.90 -0.07
N GLY A 460 7.14 10.43 1.02
CA GLY A 460 5.94 11.26 0.92
C GLY A 460 6.36 12.70 1.19
N ARG A 461 6.38 13.51 0.13
CA ARG A 461 6.57 14.97 0.18
C ARG A 461 5.47 15.65 0.98
#